data_AF-A0A967BA91-F1
#
_entry.id   AF-A0A967BA91-F1
#
_cell.length_a   1.000
_cell.length_b   1.000
_cell.length_c   1.000
_cell.angle_alpha   90.00
_cell.angle_beta   90.00
_cell.angle_gamma   90.00
#
_symmetry.space_group_name_H-M   'P 1'
#
loop_
_entity.id
_entity.type
_entity.pdbx_description
1 polymer ?
#
loop_
_entity_poly.entity_id
_entity_poly.type
_entity_poly.pdbx_seq_one_letter_code
_entity_poly.pdbx_strand_id
1 'polypeptide(L)'
;MSIQTRTNHPDSGPQVAKAVTCFTPGTLITTKGGRRAVESLRPGDRALTRDNGFQPVIWTGQHVCNNLNQNCGRLATPVLIRADALAPGLPERDMLVSPQHRFLTTDPARLSGTGESEALIEAIALIGAPGIERATCESVTYIHILFEQHEIILSENAWSESFQLTQANARALAQDCQIKASPCFSDADHTGVTLQCPARTCLPNTASAA
;
A
#
# COMPACT_ATOMS: atom_id res chain seq x y z
N MET A 1 13.97 37.84 36.71
CA MET A 1 12.66 37.57 36.09
C MET A 1 12.65 38.36 34.79
N SER A 2 12.64 37.80 33.58
CA SER A 2 11.97 36.59 33.12
C SER A 2 12.71 36.02 31.90
N ILE A 3 12.97 34.72 31.91
CA ILE A 3 13.50 33.96 30.77
C ILE A 3 12.31 33.70 29.85
N GLN A 4 12.27 34.31 28.67
CA GLN A 4 11.30 33.95 27.63
C GLN A 4 11.75 32.62 27.01
N THR A 5 11.05 31.54 27.38
CA THR A 5 11.11 30.25 26.72
C THR A 5 10.59 30.39 25.29
N ARG A 6 11.52 30.41 24.31
CA ARG A 6 11.20 30.06 22.92
C ARG A 6 10.73 28.60 22.93
N THR A 7 9.43 28.38 22.84
CA THR A 7 8.89 27.07 22.48
C THR A 7 9.28 26.78 21.04
N ASN A 8 10.38 26.06 20.86
CA ASN A 8 10.66 25.35 19.62
C ASN A 8 9.49 24.37 19.38
N HIS A 9 8.60 24.71 18.46
CA HIS A 9 7.68 23.75 17.89
C HIS A 9 8.51 22.92 16.90
N PRO A 10 8.74 21.62 17.12
CA PRO A 10 9.34 20.80 16.08
C PRO A 10 8.32 20.69 14.96
N ASP A 11 8.61 21.36 13.85
CA ASP A 11 7.96 21.19 12.56
C ASP A 11 8.02 19.70 12.20
N SER A 12 6.97 18.96 12.59
CA SER A 12 6.84 17.53 12.36
C SER A 12 6.24 17.37 10.97
N GLY A 13 7.03 17.75 9.96
CA GLY A 13 6.70 17.49 8.57
C GLY A 13 6.44 15.99 8.37
N PRO A 14 5.55 15.59 7.44
CA PRO A 14 5.10 14.21 7.32
C PRO A 14 6.19 13.35 6.68
N GLN A 15 7.15 12.88 7.48
CA GLN A 15 8.10 11.84 7.04
C GLN A 15 7.47 10.44 7.02
N VAL A 16 6.23 10.29 7.51
CA VAL A 16 5.49 9.02 7.61
C VAL A 16 4.97 8.54 6.24
N ALA A 17 4.86 9.43 5.24
CA ALA A 17 4.21 9.12 3.97
C ALA A 17 5.08 8.38 2.92
N LYS A 18 6.32 8.00 3.23
CA LYS A 18 7.31 7.58 2.21
C LYS A 18 7.46 6.06 2.01
N ALA A 19 6.67 5.19 2.65
CA ALA A 19 6.95 3.74 2.59
C ALA A 19 5.75 2.81 2.83
N VAL A 20 4.53 3.20 2.49
CA VAL A 20 3.35 2.41 2.90
C VAL A 20 2.43 2.07 1.72
N THR A 21 2.28 0.77 1.47
CA THR A 21 1.35 0.19 0.50
C THR A 21 -0.08 0.38 1.00
N CYS A 22 -0.92 1.01 0.19
CA CYS A 22 -2.28 1.36 0.56
C CYS A 22 -3.26 1.21 -0.61
N PHE A 23 -4.47 0.76 -0.30
CA PHE A 23 -5.65 0.92 -1.14
C PHE A 23 -6.34 2.25 -0.85
N THR A 24 -7.31 2.62 -1.70
CA THR A 24 -8.22 3.75 -1.44
C THR A 24 -9.67 3.24 -1.33
N PRO A 25 -10.58 3.99 -0.69
CA PRO A 25 -11.98 3.59 -0.57
C PRO A 25 -12.60 3.22 -1.91
N GLY A 26 -13.43 2.17 -1.91
CA GLY A 26 -14.11 1.66 -3.10
C GLY A 26 -13.34 0.57 -3.86
N THR A 27 -12.04 0.37 -3.60
CA THR A 27 -11.30 -0.80 -4.13
C THR A 27 -11.96 -2.09 -3.62
N LEU A 28 -12.38 -2.95 -4.55
CA LEU A 28 -12.96 -4.24 -4.25
C LEU A 28 -11.88 -5.31 -4.09
N ILE A 29 -11.91 -5.97 -2.94
CA ILE A 29 -11.07 -7.14 -2.63
C ILE A 29 -11.92 -8.40 -2.77
N THR A 30 -11.38 -9.41 -3.43
CA THR A 30 -12.04 -10.72 -3.54
C THR A 30 -11.96 -11.43 -2.20
N THR A 31 -13.12 -11.73 -1.60
CA THR A 31 -13.21 -12.47 -0.33
C THR A 31 -14.00 -13.76 -0.50
N LYS A 32 -13.93 -14.66 0.49
CA LYS A 32 -14.68 -15.92 0.48
C LYS A 32 -16.20 -15.71 0.35
N GLY A 33 -16.72 -14.57 0.81
CA GLY A 33 -18.12 -14.18 0.70
C GLY A 33 -18.46 -13.33 -0.52
N GLY A 34 -17.55 -13.20 -1.48
CA GLY A 34 -17.70 -12.31 -2.64
C GLY A 34 -16.80 -11.07 -2.57
N ARG A 35 -16.91 -10.20 -3.57
CA ARG A 35 -16.13 -8.95 -3.63
C ARG A 35 -16.63 -7.97 -2.57
N ARG A 36 -15.72 -7.41 -1.76
CA ARG A 36 -16.03 -6.43 -0.71
C ARG A 36 -15.15 -5.21 -0.85
N ALA A 37 -15.72 -4.03 -0.59
CA ALA A 37 -14.95 -2.80 -0.56
C ALA A 37 -13.92 -2.84 0.58
N VAL A 38 -12.70 -2.38 0.33
CA VAL A 38 -11.57 -2.45 1.25
C VAL A 38 -11.86 -1.80 2.61
N GLU A 39 -12.58 -0.69 2.63
CA GLU A 39 -13.03 0.00 3.85
C GLU A 39 -14.02 -0.80 4.70
N SER A 40 -14.67 -1.81 4.11
CA SER A 40 -15.62 -2.68 4.78
C SER A 40 -14.99 -3.94 5.36
N LEU A 41 -13.72 -4.23 5.04
CA LEU A 41 -13.01 -5.39 5.57
C LEU A 41 -12.74 -5.23 7.06
N ARG A 42 -12.82 -6.33 7.79
CA ARG A 42 -12.55 -6.43 9.23
C ARG A 42 -11.61 -7.60 9.51
N PRO A 43 -10.87 -7.56 10.63
CA PRO A 43 -10.13 -8.74 11.09
C PRO A 43 -11.03 -9.99 11.14
N GLY A 44 -10.52 -11.11 10.63
CA GLY A 44 -11.23 -12.37 10.46
C GLY A 44 -11.89 -12.55 9.09
N ASP A 45 -12.11 -11.49 8.31
CA ASP A 45 -12.55 -11.61 6.92
C ASP A 45 -11.49 -12.36 6.10
N ARG A 46 -11.91 -13.26 5.20
CA ARG A 46 -10.99 -14.09 4.43
C ARG A 46 -10.85 -13.60 3.00
N ALA A 47 -9.73 -12.99 2.66
CA ALA A 47 -9.41 -12.50 1.31
C ALA A 47 -8.71 -13.59 0.49
N LEU A 48 -8.96 -13.60 -0.82
CA LEU A 48 -8.27 -14.49 -1.75
C LEU A 48 -6.83 -14.03 -1.93
N THR A 49 -5.88 -14.91 -1.65
CA THR A 49 -4.46 -14.71 -1.90
C THR A 49 -3.96 -15.65 -2.99
N ARG A 50 -2.86 -15.27 -3.64
CA ARG A 50 -2.29 -15.98 -4.80
C ARG A 50 -1.80 -17.38 -4.45
N ASP A 51 -1.12 -17.51 -3.31
CA ASP A 51 -0.36 -18.71 -2.97
C ASP A 51 -1.06 -19.59 -1.93
N ASN A 52 -1.81 -18.97 -1.01
CA ASN A 52 -2.33 -19.62 0.18
C ASN A 52 -3.87 -19.73 0.19
N GLY A 53 -4.54 -19.42 -0.91
CA GLY A 53 -5.99 -19.42 -0.99
C GLY A 53 -6.63 -18.33 -0.11
N PHE A 54 -7.74 -18.63 0.56
CA PHE A 54 -8.44 -17.62 1.37
C PHE A 54 -7.81 -17.46 2.76
N GLN A 55 -7.05 -16.38 2.97
CA GLN A 55 -6.36 -16.08 4.23
C GLN A 55 -7.10 -15.04 5.07
N PRO A 56 -7.06 -15.15 6.41
CA PRO A 56 -7.71 -14.19 7.30
C PRO A 56 -6.93 -12.87 7.33
N VAL A 57 -7.66 -11.77 7.13
CA VAL A 57 -7.18 -10.43 7.47
C VAL A 57 -6.99 -10.38 8.98
N ILE A 58 -5.81 -9.99 9.45
CA ILE A 58 -5.53 -9.89 10.89
C ILE A 58 -5.63 -8.45 11.40
N TRP A 59 -5.47 -7.47 10.51
CA TRP A 59 -5.60 -6.06 10.83
C TRP A 59 -5.95 -5.22 9.60
N THR A 60 -6.69 -4.14 9.85
CA THR A 60 -6.98 -3.10 8.88
C THR A 60 -6.68 -1.73 9.48
N GLY A 61 -5.95 -0.88 8.78
CA GLY A 61 -5.65 0.49 9.21
C GLY A 61 -6.10 1.50 8.17
N GLN A 62 -6.36 2.73 8.60
CA GLN A 62 -6.65 3.82 7.67
C GLN A 62 -5.95 5.10 8.10
N HIS A 63 -5.44 5.85 7.13
CA HIS A 63 -4.78 7.14 7.31
C HIS A 63 -5.28 8.13 6.27
N VAL A 64 -5.50 9.39 6.67
CA VAL A 64 -5.99 10.45 5.76
C VAL A 64 -4.83 11.38 5.44
N CYS A 65 -4.43 11.44 4.18
CA CYS A 65 -3.46 12.42 3.71
C CYS A 65 -4.19 13.65 3.17
N ASN A 66 -3.84 14.82 3.68
CA ASN A 66 -4.35 16.12 3.20
C ASN A 66 -3.25 16.89 2.46
N ASN A 67 -3.62 18.02 1.84
CA ASN A 67 -2.68 18.95 1.20
C ASN A 67 -1.83 18.34 0.08
N LEU A 68 -2.39 17.39 -0.68
CA LEU A 68 -1.67 16.64 -1.71
C LEU A 68 -1.24 17.50 -2.91
N ASN A 69 -1.87 18.67 -3.11
CA ASN A 69 -1.50 19.63 -4.14
C ASN A 69 -0.24 20.47 -3.80
N GLN A 70 0.32 20.33 -2.58
CA GLN A 70 1.55 21.01 -2.17
C GLN A 70 2.80 20.19 -2.53
N ASN A 71 3.96 20.84 -2.65
CA ASN A 71 5.22 20.20 -3.12
C ASN A 71 5.61 18.92 -2.33
N CYS A 72 5.40 18.91 -1.00
CA CYS A 72 5.64 17.73 -0.17
C CYS A 72 4.53 16.68 -0.28
N GLY A 73 3.29 17.09 -0.54
CA GLY A 73 2.13 16.22 -0.72
C GLY A 73 2.16 15.43 -2.03
N ARG A 74 2.87 15.94 -3.05
CA ARG A 74 2.99 15.30 -4.37
C ARG A 74 3.57 13.88 -4.32
N LEU A 75 4.42 13.59 -3.33
CA LEU A 75 5.00 12.26 -3.13
C LEU A 75 3.97 11.26 -2.57
N ALA A 76 2.92 11.74 -1.91
CA ALA A 76 1.83 10.94 -1.37
C ALA A 76 0.58 10.95 -2.29
N THR A 77 0.60 11.68 -3.40
CA THR A 77 -0.51 11.71 -4.36
C THR A 77 -0.72 10.33 -4.99
N PRO A 78 -1.96 9.79 -4.98
CA PRO A 78 -2.25 8.48 -5.53
C PRO A 78 -1.88 8.33 -7.01
N VAL A 79 -1.66 7.09 -7.42
CA VAL A 79 -1.59 6.69 -8.83
C VAL A 79 -2.96 6.18 -9.25
N LEU A 80 -3.50 6.77 -10.32
CA LEU A 80 -4.66 6.27 -11.04
C LEU A 80 -4.19 5.20 -12.02
N ILE A 81 -4.78 4.02 -11.89
CA ILE A 81 -4.62 2.91 -12.83
C ILE A 81 -5.99 2.68 -13.44
N ARG A 82 -6.15 3.00 -14.72
CA ARG A 82 -7.42 2.79 -15.44
C ARG A 82 -7.68 1.31 -15.67
N ALA A 83 -8.94 0.97 -15.91
CA ALA A 83 -9.32 -0.35 -16.40
C ALA A 83 -8.44 -0.77 -17.59
N ASP A 84 -8.09 -2.05 -17.66
CA ASP A 84 -7.25 -2.66 -18.71
C ASP A 84 -5.80 -2.13 -18.81
N ALA A 85 -5.36 -1.23 -17.92
CA ALA A 85 -4.06 -0.56 -18.05
C ALA A 85 -2.85 -1.42 -17.67
N LEU A 86 -3.02 -2.43 -16.81
CA LEU A 86 -1.95 -3.37 -16.44
C LEU A 86 -1.85 -4.51 -17.46
N ALA A 87 -3.00 -5.00 -17.92
CA ALA A 87 -3.17 -5.98 -19.01
C ALA A 87 -4.67 -6.00 -19.38
N PRO A 88 -5.07 -6.66 -20.50
CA PRO A 88 -6.49 -6.84 -20.80
C PRO A 88 -7.25 -7.47 -19.63
N GLY A 89 -8.30 -6.80 -19.16
CA GLY A 89 -9.12 -7.13 -18.00
C GLY A 89 -8.53 -6.75 -16.64
N LEU A 90 -7.37 -6.08 -16.59
CA LEU A 90 -6.60 -5.77 -15.37
C LEU A 90 -6.19 -4.29 -15.27
N PRO A 91 -6.61 -3.56 -14.21
CA PRO A 91 -7.73 -3.91 -13.34
C PRO A 91 -9.05 -3.94 -14.12
N GLU A 92 -10.09 -4.56 -13.55
CA GLU A 92 -11.43 -4.61 -14.13
C GLU A 92 -12.11 -3.22 -14.15
N ARG A 93 -11.70 -2.34 -13.23
CA ARG A 93 -12.19 -0.96 -13.10
C ARG A 93 -11.05 -0.04 -12.72
N ASP A 94 -11.23 1.24 -12.98
CA ASP A 94 -10.32 2.28 -12.52
C ASP A 94 -10.11 2.20 -11.01
N MET A 95 -8.86 2.28 -10.56
CA MET A 95 -8.50 2.26 -9.15
C MET A 95 -7.42 3.28 -8.81
N LEU A 96 -7.47 3.77 -7.58
CA LEU A 96 -6.45 4.65 -7.00
C LEU A 96 -5.69 3.89 -5.92
N VAL A 97 -4.36 4.00 -5.96
CA VAL A 97 -3.46 3.34 -4.99
C VAL A 97 -2.33 4.26 -4.56
N SER A 98 -1.69 3.95 -3.42
CA SER A 98 -0.49 4.69 -3.04
C SER A 98 0.63 4.48 -4.06
N PRO A 99 1.55 5.45 -4.25
CA PRO A 99 2.61 5.35 -5.25
C PRO A 99 3.50 4.11 -5.13
N GLN A 100 3.73 3.62 -3.91
CA GLN A 100 4.57 2.45 -3.67
C GLN A 100 3.79 1.13 -3.67
N HIS A 101 2.48 1.17 -3.89
CA HIS A 101 1.68 -0.04 -3.97
C HIS A 101 2.16 -0.92 -5.11
N ARG A 102 2.50 -2.18 -4.83
CA ARG A 102 3.01 -3.08 -5.87
C ARG A 102 1.95 -3.99 -6.47
N PHE A 103 2.05 -4.15 -7.79
CA PHE A 103 1.28 -5.12 -8.56
C PHE A 103 2.16 -6.27 -9.01
N LEU A 104 1.58 -7.45 -9.13
CA LEU A 104 2.24 -8.57 -9.75
C LEU A 104 2.38 -8.33 -11.26
N THR A 105 3.59 -8.48 -11.78
CA THR A 105 3.88 -8.42 -13.20
C THR A 105 4.50 -9.73 -13.68
N THR A 106 4.05 -10.17 -14.86
CA THR A 106 4.59 -11.31 -15.60
C THR A 106 5.19 -10.88 -16.94
N ASP A 107 5.46 -9.58 -17.10
CA ASP A 107 5.99 -9.00 -18.33
C ASP A 107 7.45 -9.46 -18.53
N PRO A 108 7.76 -10.25 -19.60
CA PRO A 108 9.10 -10.76 -19.83
C PRO A 108 10.16 -9.67 -19.95
N ALA A 109 9.81 -8.49 -20.47
CA ALA A 109 10.75 -7.38 -20.61
C ALA A 109 11.19 -6.85 -19.24
N ARG A 110 10.28 -6.82 -18.26
CA ARG A 110 10.56 -6.35 -16.89
C ARG A 110 11.25 -7.41 -16.04
N LEU A 111 11.00 -8.68 -16.34
CA LEU A 111 11.60 -9.82 -15.63
C LEU A 111 12.98 -10.21 -16.19
N SER A 112 13.36 -9.68 -17.35
CA SER A 112 14.66 -9.95 -17.96
C SER A 112 15.81 -9.66 -16.99
N GLY A 113 16.67 -10.65 -16.77
CA GLY A 113 17.81 -10.54 -15.86
C GLY A 113 17.50 -10.75 -14.38
N THR A 114 16.22 -10.91 -13.99
CA THR A 114 15.83 -11.19 -12.59
C THR A 114 15.92 -12.66 -12.22
N GLY A 115 15.76 -13.56 -13.20
CA GLY A 115 15.63 -15.01 -12.96
C GLY A 115 14.24 -15.45 -12.50
N GLU A 116 13.29 -14.52 -12.38
CA GLU A 116 11.93 -14.77 -11.88
C GLU A 116 10.91 -14.89 -13.01
N SER A 117 9.85 -15.66 -12.79
CA SER A 117 8.70 -15.74 -13.71
C SER A 117 7.61 -14.71 -13.41
N GLU A 118 7.65 -14.12 -12.22
CA GLU A 118 6.75 -13.08 -11.76
C GLU A 118 7.43 -12.24 -10.67
N ALA A 119 7.11 -10.94 -10.62
CA ALA A 119 7.70 -10.02 -9.65
C ALA A 119 6.69 -8.94 -9.25
N LEU A 120 7.01 -8.19 -8.20
CA LEU A 120 6.23 -7.05 -7.74
C LEU A 120 6.81 -5.73 -8.28
N ILE A 121 5.96 -4.88 -8.84
CA ILE A 121 6.35 -3.56 -9.36
C ILE A 121 5.50 -2.44 -8.76
N GLU A 122 6.15 -1.37 -8.30
CA GLU A 122 5.48 -0.21 -7.70
C GLU A 122 4.66 0.57 -8.72
N ALA A 123 3.47 1.02 -8.34
CA ALA A 123 2.57 1.81 -9.19
C ALA A 123 3.23 3.08 -9.74
N ILE A 124 4.10 3.73 -8.96
CA ILE A 124 4.86 4.92 -9.37
C ILE A 124 5.80 4.63 -10.55
N ALA A 125 6.36 3.41 -10.64
CA ALA A 125 7.24 3.00 -11.72
C ALA A 125 6.45 2.70 -13.02
N LEU A 126 5.11 2.65 -12.94
CA LEU A 126 4.22 2.44 -14.07
C LEU A 126 3.69 3.76 -14.67
N ILE A 127 3.89 4.90 -13.99
CA ILE A 127 3.43 6.20 -14.48
C ILE A 127 4.06 6.50 -15.84
N GLY A 128 3.21 6.92 -16.79
CA GLY A 128 3.60 7.19 -18.18
C GLY A 128 3.28 6.03 -19.12
N ALA A 129 2.96 4.85 -18.60
CA ALA A 129 2.29 3.83 -19.39
C ALA A 129 0.85 4.28 -19.75
N PRO A 130 0.29 3.82 -20.88
CA PRO A 130 -1.08 4.14 -21.25
C PRO A 130 -2.08 3.82 -20.13
N GLY A 131 -2.88 4.82 -19.73
CA GLY A 131 -3.90 4.66 -18.69
C GLY A 131 -3.38 4.73 -17.24
N ILE A 132 -2.09 4.97 -17.02
CA ILE A 132 -1.49 5.06 -15.67
C ILE A 132 -0.86 6.43 -15.43
N GLU A 133 -1.41 7.18 -14.46
CA GLU A 133 -0.99 8.55 -14.18
C GLU A 133 -1.13 8.93 -12.71
N ARG A 134 -0.56 10.06 -12.30
CA ARG A 134 -0.84 10.61 -10.96
C ARG A 134 -2.24 11.21 -10.96
N ALA A 135 -3.01 10.89 -9.91
CA ALA A 135 -4.30 11.52 -9.71
C ALA A 135 -4.16 13.00 -9.34
N THR A 136 -5.21 13.78 -9.56
CA THR A 136 -5.34 15.13 -9.02
C THR A 136 -6.36 15.10 -7.89
N CYS A 137 -5.91 15.31 -6.65
CA CYS A 137 -6.78 15.33 -5.48
C CYS A 137 -6.16 16.18 -4.36
N GLU A 138 -7.00 16.80 -3.53
CA GLU A 138 -6.54 17.60 -2.38
C GLU A 138 -6.29 16.75 -1.14
N SER A 139 -7.05 15.66 -1.00
CA SER A 139 -6.93 14.68 0.07
C SER A 139 -7.21 13.28 -0.43
N VAL A 140 -6.69 12.27 0.29
CA VAL A 140 -6.99 10.86 0.04
C VAL A 140 -7.01 10.10 1.35
N THR A 141 -7.90 9.11 1.45
CA THR A 141 -7.84 8.10 2.52
C THR A 141 -7.11 6.87 2.00
N TYR A 142 -6.09 6.46 2.72
CA TYR A 142 -5.33 5.25 2.47
C TYR A 142 -5.70 4.17 3.46
N ILE A 143 -5.90 2.95 2.96
CA ILE A 143 -6.34 1.80 3.75
C ILE A 143 -5.32 0.67 3.60
N HIS A 144 -4.91 0.11 4.73
CA HIS A 144 -3.98 -1.01 4.85
C HIS A 144 -4.73 -2.27 5.23
N ILE A 145 -4.32 -3.40 4.66
CA ILE A 145 -4.79 -4.74 5.01
C ILE A 145 -3.56 -5.58 5.32
N LEU A 146 -3.49 -6.13 6.53
CA LEU A 146 -2.38 -6.97 6.98
C LEU A 146 -2.87 -8.42 7.18
N PHE A 147 -2.03 -9.36 6.77
CA PHE A 147 -2.16 -10.80 6.98
C PHE A 147 -1.01 -11.28 7.87
N GLU A 148 -1.02 -12.55 8.27
CA GLU A 148 0.06 -13.15 9.06
C GLU A 148 1.39 -13.13 8.29
N GLN A 149 1.35 -13.42 7.00
CA GLN A 149 2.47 -13.30 6.07
C GLN A 149 2.20 -12.14 5.09
N HIS A 150 3.23 -11.68 4.38
CA HIS A 150 2.97 -10.77 3.26
C HIS A 150 2.27 -11.57 2.15
N GLU A 151 1.10 -11.11 1.72
CA GLU A 151 0.27 -11.83 0.75
C GLU A 151 0.12 -11.01 -0.53
N ILE A 152 -0.03 -11.70 -1.66
CA ILE A 152 -0.52 -11.10 -2.90
C ILE A 152 -2.00 -11.40 -3.00
N ILE A 153 -2.84 -10.37 -3.02
CA ILE A 153 -4.29 -10.48 -2.97
C ILE A 153 -4.93 -10.03 -4.29
N LEU A 154 -6.15 -10.52 -4.54
CA LEU A 154 -6.89 -10.17 -5.74
C LEU A 154 -7.78 -8.93 -5.49
N SER A 155 -7.34 -7.78 -5.99
CA SER A 155 -8.02 -6.47 -5.88
C SER A 155 -8.41 -5.93 -7.25
N GLU A 156 -9.68 -5.56 -7.47
CA GLU A 156 -10.19 -5.13 -8.79
C GLU A 156 -9.78 -6.09 -9.92
N ASN A 157 -9.80 -7.39 -9.64
CA ASN A 157 -9.34 -8.46 -10.52
C ASN A 157 -7.83 -8.46 -10.85
N ALA A 158 -7.04 -7.53 -10.31
CA ALA A 158 -5.59 -7.48 -10.43
C ALA A 158 -4.89 -8.03 -9.17
N TRP A 159 -3.80 -8.78 -9.35
CA TRP A 159 -2.97 -9.25 -8.25
C TRP A 159 -2.08 -8.12 -7.74
N SER A 160 -2.25 -7.74 -6.47
CA SER A 160 -1.46 -6.70 -5.83
C SER A 160 -1.06 -7.10 -4.41
N GLU A 161 -0.04 -6.45 -3.87
CA GLU A 161 0.51 -6.79 -2.56
C GLU A 161 -0.42 -6.33 -1.41
N SER A 162 -0.40 -7.05 -0.28
CA SER A 162 -1.00 -6.58 0.97
C SER A 162 -0.05 -5.61 1.68
N PHE A 163 -0.46 -5.06 2.83
CA PHE A 163 0.50 -4.34 3.65
C PHE A 163 1.58 -5.30 4.15
N GLN A 164 2.85 -5.01 3.86
CA GLN A 164 4.01 -5.74 4.37
C GLN A 164 4.49 -5.09 5.66
N LEU A 165 4.46 -5.83 6.77
CA LEU A 165 5.01 -5.33 8.02
C LEU A 165 6.55 -5.42 8.01
N THR A 166 7.23 -4.27 7.99
CA THR A 166 8.69 -4.17 8.03
C THR A 166 9.12 -3.35 9.24
N GLN A 167 10.39 -3.44 9.64
CA GLN A 167 10.88 -2.64 10.78
C GLN A 167 10.72 -1.13 10.54
N ALA A 168 10.87 -0.68 9.29
CA ALA A 168 10.76 0.72 8.91
C ALA A 168 9.33 1.25 9.08
N ASN A 169 8.32 0.49 8.62
CA ASN A 169 6.93 0.95 8.70
C ASN A 169 6.24 0.60 10.02
N ALA A 170 6.69 -0.41 10.77
CA ALA A 170 6.17 -0.69 12.12
C ALA A 170 6.38 0.51 13.06
N ARG A 171 7.56 1.14 13.00
CA ARG A 171 7.86 2.37 13.77
C ARG A 171 6.99 3.54 13.32
N ALA A 172 6.80 3.69 12.01
CA ALA A 172 5.99 4.75 11.44
C ALA A 172 4.52 4.62 11.87
N LEU A 173 3.95 3.41 11.83
CA LEU A 173 2.59 3.11 12.30
C LEU A 173 2.43 3.36 13.81
N ALA A 174 3.43 3.02 14.62
CA ALA A 174 3.39 3.23 16.07
C ALA A 174 3.43 4.71 16.48
N GLN A 175 4.03 5.57 15.65
CA GLN A 175 4.17 7.00 15.91
C GLN A 175 3.03 7.83 15.31
N ASP A 176 2.23 7.24 14.42
CA ASP A 176 1.17 7.94 13.71
C ASP A 176 -0.14 7.94 14.50
N CYS A 177 -0.43 9.08 15.14
CA CYS A 177 -1.63 9.30 15.93
C CYS A 177 -2.91 9.37 15.07
N GLN A 178 -2.80 9.44 13.74
CA GLN A 178 -3.93 9.57 12.83
C GLN A 178 -4.47 8.22 12.34
N ILE A 179 -3.79 7.12 12.66
CA ILE A 179 -4.24 5.79 12.28
C ILE A 179 -5.37 5.34 13.20
N LYS A 180 -6.58 5.20 12.64
CA LYS A 180 -7.79 4.87 13.43
C LYS A 180 -7.81 3.46 14.04
N ALA A 181 -6.80 2.64 13.75
CA ALA A 181 -6.61 1.33 14.35
C ALA A 181 -5.11 1.09 14.51
N SER A 182 -4.50 1.45 15.63
CA SER A 182 -3.12 1.07 15.89
C SER A 182 -3.00 -0.45 15.90
N PRO A 183 -2.03 -1.05 15.19
CA PRO A 183 -1.82 -2.47 15.30
C PRO A 183 -1.38 -2.78 16.74
N CYS A 184 -1.98 -3.78 17.37
CA CYS A 184 -1.54 -4.24 18.67
C CYS A 184 -0.29 -5.11 18.47
N PHE A 185 0.87 -4.48 18.40
CA PHE A 185 2.16 -5.18 18.44
C PHE A 185 2.53 -5.35 19.91
N SER A 186 2.21 -6.48 20.54
CA SER A 186 2.70 -6.76 21.90
C SER A 186 4.14 -7.29 21.84
N ASP A 187 5.02 -6.74 22.66
CA ASP A 187 6.41 -7.22 22.86
C ASP A 187 6.49 -8.55 23.64
N ALA A 188 5.36 -9.21 23.87
CA ALA A 188 5.29 -10.47 24.61
C ALA A 188 4.22 -11.39 24.00
N ASP A 189 4.69 -12.57 23.56
CA ASP A 189 4.01 -13.85 23.38
C ASP A 189 2.48 -13.86 23.12
N HIS A 190 2.16 -14.20 21.86
CA HIS A 190 0.92 -14.86 21.35
C HIS A 190 -0.20 -14.06 20.66
N THR A 191 0.05 -12.81 20.24
CA THR A 191 -0.63 -12.21 19.05
C THR A 191 0.35 -11.41 18.18
N GLY A 192 1.57 -11.95 17.99
CA GLY A 192 2.70 -11.25 17.35
C GLY A 192 2.70 -11.36 15.84
N VAL A 193 2.53 -10.25 15.13
CA VAL A 193 2.88 -10.18 13.70
C VAL A 193 4.39 -10.04 13.59
N THR A 194 5.05 -11.09 13.13
CA THR A 194 6.49 -11.08 12.84
C THR A 194 6.76 -10.16 11.65
N LEU A 195 7.93 -9.51 11.62
CA LEU A 195 8.39 -8.79 10.43
C LEU A 195 8.34 -9.72 9.21
N GLN A 196 7.81 -9.21 8.11
CA GLN A 196 7.48 -9.99 6.93
C GLN A 196 8.54 -9.82 5.84
N CYS A 197 8.89 -10.93 5.20
CA CYS A 197 9.57 -10.91 3.90
C CYS A 197 8.53 -10.64 2.79
N PRO A 198 8.93 -10.06 1.66
CA PRO A 198 8.01 -9.84 0.56
C PRO A 198 7.60 -11.19 -0.07
N ALA A 199 6.33 -11.34 -0.49
CA ALA A 199 5.80 -12.56 -1.09
C ALA A 199 6.48 -12.94 -2.42
N ARG A 200 7.04 -11.94 -3.11
CA ARG A 200 7.79 -12.07 -4.37
C ARG A 200 8.91 -11.04 -4.41
N THR A 201 9.86 -11.26 -5.33
CA THR A 201 10.91 -10.30 -5.66
C THR A 201 10.31 -8.95 -6.07
N CYS A 202 10.77 -7.87 -5.44
CA CYS A 202 10.35 -6.51 -5.79
C CYS A 202 11.32 -5.91 -6.80
N LEU A 203 10.81 -5.49 -7.95
CA LEU A 203 11.60 -4.83 -8.98
C LEU A 203 12.05 -3.44 -8.48
N PRO A 204 13.32 -3.04 -8.72
CA PRO A 204 13.78 -1.72 -8.35
C PRO A 204 13.06 -0.66 -9.18
N ASN A 205 12.77 0.49 -8.57
CA ASN A 205 12.29 1.65 -9.28
C ASN A 205 13.45 2.24 -10.10
N THR A 206 13.52 1.92 -11.40
CA THR A 206 14.59 2.38 -12.29
C THR A 206 14.41 3.83 -12.78
N ALA A 207 13.40 4.56 -12.29
CA ALA A 207 13.13 5.95 -12.69
C ALA A 207 14.11 7.00 -12.10
N SER A 208 15.36 6.65 -11.84
CA SER A 208 16.42 7.57 -11.40
C SER A 208 17.73 7.40 -12.19
N ALA A 209 17.65 7.04 -13.46
CA ALA A 209 18.79 7.04 -14.38
C ALA A 209 18.38 7.57 -15.77
N ALA A 210 17.93 8.83 -15.81
CA ALA A 210 17.90 9.66 -17.02
C ALA A 210 17.90 11.13 -16.61
#